data_AF-A0A840S7I6-F1
#
_entry.id   AF-A0A840S7I6-F1
#
_cell.length_a   1.000
_cell.length_b   1.000
_cell.length_c   1.000
_cell.angle_alpha   90.00
_cell.angle_beta   90.00
_cell.angle_gamma   90.00
#
_symmetry.space_group_name_H-M   'P 1'
#
loop_
_entity.id
_entity.type
_entity.pdbx_description
1 polymer ?
#
loop_
_entity_poly.entity_id
_entity_poly.type
_entity_poly.pdbx_seq_one_letter_code
_entity_poly.pdbx_strand_id
1 'polypeptide(L)'
;MTPRRAITAAELAVLETRLPPGLADGMRELALCLFEALVLGSGPAGAVAPSGAWAAQLQVLADLVLMQLQHLSNELGGRGNIYIAKGINVHLSARDRAMCARFRGNNYRELARQEGLTEMRVRQIVDAWQREQYQARQSSLPGLDAD
;
A
#
# COMPACT_ATOMS: atom_id res chain seq x y z
N MET A 1 -3.47 13.79 25.06
CA MET A 1 -3.79 13.11 23.78
C MET A 1 -4.37 14.16 22.84
N THR A 2 -3.62 14.60 21.85
CA THR A 2 -4.11 15.56 20.84
C THR A 2 -5.18 14.86 19.99
N PRO A 3 -6.34 15.48 19.72
CA PRO A 3 -7.38 14.86 18.90
C PRO A 3 -6.81 14.44 17.53
N ARG A 4 -7.11 13.21 17.12
CA ARG A 4 -6.70 12.67 15.82
C ARG A 4 -7.45 13.47 14.75
N ARG A 5 -6.71 14.16 13.86
CA ARG A 5 -7.29 14.92 12.75
C ARG A 5 -8.08 13.96 11.85
N ALA A 6 -9.26 14.38 11.42
CA ALA A 6 -10.13 13.64 10.54
C ALA A 6 -10.56 14.54 9.38
N ILE A 7 -10.68 13.97 8.19
CA ILE A 7 -11.22 14.66 7.03
C ILE A 7 -12.72 14.93 7.22
N THR A 8 -13.22 16.08 6.75
CA THR A 8 -14.66 16.39 6.81
C THR A 8 -15.40 15.92 5.56
N ALA A 9 -16.72 15.87 5.64
CA ALA A 9 -17.57 15.63 4.46
C ALA A 9 -17.40 16.71 3.38
N ALA A 10 -17.16 17.97 3.77
CA ALA A 10 -16.95 19.06 2.83
C ALA A 10 -15.61 18.92 2.07
N GLU A 11 -14.57 18.46 2.75
CA GLU A 11 -13.29 18.16 2.13
C GLU A 11 -13.41 16.93 1.20
N LEU A 12 -14.10 15.88 1.64
CA LEU A 12 -14.31 14.67 0.85
C LEU A 12 -15.12 14.92 -0.42
N ALA A 13 -16.13 15.79 -0.34
CA ALA A 13 -16.99 16.17 -1.48
C ALA A 13 -16.18 16.73 -2.67
N VAL A 14 -15.01 17.32 -2.43
CA VAL A 14 -14.12 17.82 -3.49
C VAL A 14 -13.68 16.68 -4.43
N LEU A 15 -13.34 15.50 -3.88
CA LEU A 15 -13.03 14.34 -4.71
C LEU A 15 -14.31 13.73 -5.30
N GLU A 16 -15.36 13.54 -4.47
CA GLU A 16 -16.56 12.80 -4.90
C GLU A 16 -17.25 13.43 -6.11
N THR A 17 -17.28 14.76 -6.18
CA THR A 17 -17.86 15.50 -7.32
C THR A 17 -17.12 15.29 -8.64
N ARG A 18 -15.88 14.78 -8.60
CA ARG A 18 -15.02 14.57 -9.77
C ARG A 18 -14.92 13.09 -10.17
N LEU A 19 -15.44 12.18 -9.35
CA LEU A 19 -15.44 10.75 -9.68
C LEU A 19 -16.38 10.47 -10.87
N PRO A 20 -15.96 9.64 -11.85
CA PRO A 20 -16.79 9.35 -13.01
C PRO A 20 -18.04 8.55 -12.59
N PRO A 21 -19.19 8.81 -13.25
CA PRO A 21 -20.39 8.02 -13.01
C PRO A 21 -20.15 6.55 -13.41
N GLY A 22 -20.62 5.62 -12.59
CA GLY A 22 -20.45 4.18 -12.83
C GLY A 22 -19.06 3.62 -12.48
N LEU A 23 -18.21 4.41 -11.78
CA LEU A 23 -16.98 3.88 -11.20
C LEU A 23 -17.31 2.70 -10.27
N ALA A 24 -16.59 1.58 -10.41
CA ALA A 24 -16.76 0.43 -9.55
C ALA A 24 -16.53 0.79 -8.07
N ASP A 25 -17.35 0.24 -7.16
CA ASP A 25 -17.33 0.59 -5.73
C ASP A 25 -15.94 0.46 -5.10
N GLY A 26 -15.20 -0.61 -5.41
CA GLY A 26 -13.84 -0.80 -4.91
C GLY A 26 -12.85 0.27 -5.40
N MET A 27 -13.03 0.80 -6.60
CA MET A 27 -12.21 1.91 -7.11
C MET A 27 -12.59 3.24 -6.47
N ARG A 28 -13.88 3.42 -6.14
CA ARG A 28 -14.35 4.56 -5.33
C ARG A 28 -13.74 4.50 -3.93
N GLU A 29 -13.80 3.35 -3.25
CA GLU A 29 -13.20 3.17 -1.93
C GLU A 29 -11.69 3.44 -1.94
N LEU A 30 -10.98 2.92 -2.95
CA LEU A 30 -9.56 3.19 -3.14
C LEU A 30 -9.28 4.68 -3.33
N ALA A 31 -10.09 5.38 -4.14
CA ALA A 31 -9.98 6.82 -4.34
C ALA A 31 -10.07 7.59 -3.02
N LEU A 32 -11.07 7.28 -2.21
CA LEU A 32 -11.31 7.95 -0.93
C LEU A 32 -10.16 7.68 0.05
N CYS A 33 -9.64 6.44 0.09
CA CYS A 33 -8.51 6.08 0.93
C CYS A 33 -7.23 6.85 0.57
N LEU A 34 -6.92 6.95 -0.74
CA LEU A 34 -5.77 7.71 -1.22
C LEU A 34 -5.92 9.20 -0.93
N PHE A 35 -7.10 9.76 -1.18
CA PHE A 35 -7.38 11.17 -0.93
C PHE A 35 -7.28 11.54 0.55
N GLU A 36 -7.86 10.73 1.44
CA GLU A 36 -7.76 10.93 2.89
C GLU A 36 -6.30 10.98 3.34
N ALA A 37 -5.47 10.04 2.88
CA ALA A 37 -4.04 10.01 3.21
C ALA A 37 -3.32 11.29 2.75
N LEU A 38 -3.59 11.77 1.54
CA LEU A 38 -3.00 13.00 1.00
C LEU A 38 -3.46 14.25 1.78
N VAL A 39 -4.75 14.34 2.10
CA VAL A 39 -5.32 15.46 2.84
C VAL A 39 -4.72 15.55 4.25
N LEU A 40 -4.67 14.43 4.97
CA LEU A 40 -4.08 14.37 6.30
C LEU A 40 -2.57 14.66 6.31
N GLY A 41 -1.86 14.33 5.22
CA GLY A 41 -0.43 14.57 5.07
C GLY A 41 -0.05 15.98 4.61
N SER A 42 -0.95 16.71 3.94
CA SER A 42 -0.61 17.97 3.25
C SER A 42 -1.01 19.24 4.00
N GLY A 43 -1.82 19.19 5.06
CA GLY A 43 -2.38 20.42 5.60
C GLY A 43 -3.19 20.30 6.89
N PRO A 44 -4.04 21.32 7.16
CA PRO A 44 -4.77 21.43 8.42
C PRO A 44 -5.78 20.29 8.60
N ALA A 45 -6.49 19.89 7.53
CA ALA A 45 -7.65 19.00 7.53
C ALA A 45 -8.75 19.42 8.55
N GLY A 46 -9.96 18.87 8.42
CA GLY A 46 -11.03 19.17 9.37
C GLY A 46 -11.80 20.47 9.09
N ALA A 47 -11.64 21.08 7.90
CA ALA A 47 -12.37 22.28 7.55
C ALA A 47 -13.85 21.96 7.21
N VAL A 48 -14.79 22.59 7.91
CA VAL A 48 -16.25 22.46 7.63
C VAL A 48 -16.64 23.16 6.33
N ALA A 49 -15.91 24.21 5.94
CA ALA A 49 -16.06 24.93 4.69
C ALA A 49 -14.67 25.29 4.14
N PRO A 50 -14.03 24.39 3.38
CA PRO A 50 -12.71 24.65 2.81
C PRO A 50 -12.74 25.88 1.89
N SER A 51 -11.78 26.79 2.03
CA SER A 51 -11.71 28.01 1.24
C SER A 51 -10.28 28.45 0.96
N GLY A 52 -10.11 29.42 0.06
CA GLY A 52 -8.82 30.02 -0.28
C GLY A 52 -7.80 29.00 -0.76
N ALA A 53 -6.55 29.13 -0.29
CA ALA A 53 -5.45 28.26 -0.66
C ALA A 53 -5.71 26.78 -0.31
N TRP A 54 -6.44 26.50 0.77
CA TRP A 54 -6.74 25.12 1.14
C TRP A 54 -7.74 24.48 0.18
N ALA A 55 -8.79 25.20 -0.22
CA ALA A 55 -9.71 24.70 -1.25
C ALA A 55 -8.98 24.43 -2.58
N ALA A 56 -8.06 25.31 -2.99
CA ALA A 56 -7.25 25.09 -4.19
C ALA A 56 -6.36 23.84 -4.05
N GLN A 57 -5.73 23.64 -2.89
CA GLN A 57 -4.93 22.45 -2.62
C GLN A 57 -5.76 21.17 -2.68
N LEU A 58 -6.97 21.16 -2.12
CA LEU A 58 -7.88 19.99 -2.19
C LEU A 58 -8.21 19.61 -3.63
N GLN A 59 -8.38 20.58 -4.54
CA GLN A 59 -8.58 20.30 -5.97
C GLN A 59 -7.35 19.61 -6.57
N VAL A 60 -6.15 20.12 -6.29
CA VAL A 60 -4.89 19.49 -6.75
C VAL A 60 -4.75 18.06 -6.24
N LEU A 61 -5.06 17.82 -4.95
CA LEU A 61 -5.02 16.48 -4.38
C LEU A 61 -6.04 15.55 -5.02
N ALA A 62 -7.24 16.03 -5.34
CA ALA A 62 -8.26 15.24 -6.03
C ALA A 62 -7.81 14.88 -7.46
N ASP A 63 -7.19 15.81 -8.18
CA ASP A 63 -6.63 15.54 -9.52
C ASP A 63 -5.52 14.49 -9.47
N LEU A 64 -4.66 14.52 -8.44
CA LEU A 64 -3.63 13.49 -8.23
C LEU A 64 -4.23 12.11 -8.00
N VAL A 65 -5.32 12.00 -7.23
CA VAL A 65 -5.99 10.72 -7.00
C VAL A 65 -6.61 10.18 -8.29
N LEU A 66 -7.26 11.03 -9.09
CA LEU A 66 -7.81 10.61 -10.37
C LEU A 66 -6.71 10.12 -11.33
N MET A 67 -5.58 10.83 -11.38
CA MET A 67 -4.40 10.39 -12.13
C MET A 67 -3.91 9.01 -11.67
N GLN A 68 -3.81 8.78 -10.35
CA GLN A 68 -3.39 7.50 -9.78
C GLN A 68 -4.36 6.36 -10.14
N LEU A 69 -5.68 6.59 -10.02
CA LEU A 69 -6.69 5.59 -10.35
C LEU A 69 -6.66 5.22 -11.83
N GLN A 70 -6.52 6.22 -12.72
CA GLN A 70 -6.43 5.97 -14.15
C GLN A 70 -5.19 5.14 -14.46
N HIS A 71 -4.04 5.48 -13.87
CA HIS A 71 -2.81 4.73 -14.05
C HIS A 71 -2.94 3.29 -13.53
N LEU A 72 -3.48 3.08 -12.32
CA LEU A 72 -3.74 1.75 -11.77
C LEU A 72 -4.69 0.93 -12.65
N SER A 73 -5.74 1.56 -13.19
CA SER A 73 -6.68 0.89 -14.10
C SER A 73 -6.01 0.45 -15.39
N ASN A 74 -5.16 1.31 -15.98
CA ASN A 74 -4.44 1.00 -17.21
C ASN A 74 -3.41 -0.12 -16.99
N GLU A 75 -2.68 -0.06 -15.88
CA GLU A 75 -1.58 -0.98 -15.62
C GLU A 75 -2.04 -2.31 -15.05
N LEU A 76 -2.98 -2.30 -14.11
CA LEU A 76 -3.36 -3.46 -13.31
C LEU A 76 -4.79 -3.94 -13.59
N GLY A 77 -5.56 -3.21 -14.40
CA GLY A 77 -6.89 -3.60 -14.83
C GLY A 77 -6.88 -4.96 -15.53
N GLY A 78 -7.90 -5.78 -15.24
CA GLY A 78 -8.04 -7.11 -15.83
C GLY A 78 -7.05 -8.18 -15.33
N ARG A 79 -6.06 -7.83 -14.49
CA ARG A 79 -5.05 -8.79 -13.96
C ARG A 79 -5.57 -9.68 -12.80
N GLY A 80 -6.88 -9.64 -12.49
CA GLY A 80 -7.49 -10.34 -11.36
C GLY A 80 -7.43 -9.55 -10.04
N ASN A 81 -7.81 -10.17 -8.91
CA ASN A 81 -7.86 -9.50 -7.61
C ASN A 81 -6.46 -9.14 -7.07
N ILE A 82 -6.24 -7.86 -6.80
CA ILE A 82 -5.06 -7.36 -6.07
C ILE A 82 -5.32 -7.47 -4.57
N TYR A 83 -4.43 -8.13 -3.84
CA TYR A 83 -4.51 -8.24 -2.38
C TYR A 83 -3.75 -7.09 -1.69
N ILE A 84 -4.45 -6.32 -0.86
CA ILE A 84 -3.87 -5.26 -0.02
C ILE A 84 -3.80 -5.76 1.42
N ALA A 85 -2.58 -6.01 1.93
CA ALA A 85 -2.37 -6.44 3.31
C ALA A 85 -2.61 -5.28 4.30
N LYS A 86 -3.12 -5.58 5.50
CA LYS A 86 -3.27 -4.60 6.58
C LYS A 86 -1.90 -4.26 7.21
N GLY A 87 -1.41 -3.03 7.00
CA GLY A 87 -0.16 -2.49 7.58
C GLY A 87 1.05 -2.56 6.65
N ILE A 88 1.99 -1.61 6.81
CA ILE A 88 3.30 -1.61 6.12
C ILE A 88 4.29 -2.45 6.94
N ASN A 89 4.04 -3.75 7.02
CA ASN A 89 5.02 -4.73 7.52
C ASN A 89 4.72 -6.05 6.81
N VAL A 90 5.52 -6.38 5.80
CA VAL A 90 5.45 -7.70 5.17
C VAL A 90 6.24 -8.68 6.04
N HIS A 91 5.82 -8.86 7.29
CA HIS A 91 6.33 -9.96 8.10
C HIS A 91 5.84 -11.26 7.48
N LEU A 92 6.77 -12.16 7.21
CA LEU A 92 6.44 -13.48 6.73
C LEU A 92 5.50 -14.16 7.73
N SER A 93 4.45 -14.80 7.24
CA SER A 93 3.65 -15.65 8.11
C SER A 93 4.48 -16.84 8.59
N ALA A 94 4.05 -17.53 9.64
CA ALA A 94 4.69 -18.79 10.06
C ALA A 94 4.67 -19.84 8.94
N ARG A 95 3.60 -19.86 8.13
CA ARG A 95 3.51 -20.68 6.91
C ARG A 95 4.59 -20.29 5.91
N ASP A 96 4.74 -19.00 5.65
CA ASP A 96 5.74 -18.48 4.72
C ASP A 96 7.16 -18.81 5.19
N ARG A 97 7.44 -18.72 6.49
CA ARG A 97 8.71 -19.19 7.09
C ARG A 97 8.92 -20.70 6.94
N ALA A 98 7.88 -21.51 7.16
CA ALA A 98 7.96 -22.97 6.98
C ALA A 98 8.15 -23.36 5.50
N MET A 99 7.52 -22.64 4.58
CA MET A 99 7.72 -22.77 3.15
C MET A 99 9.17 -22.38 2.77
N CYS A 100 9.67 -21.25 3.27
CA CYS A 100 11.05 -20.81 3.07
C CYS A 100 12.07 -21.79 3.66
N ALA A 101 11.78 -22.46 4.78
CA ALA A 101 12.64 -23.50 5.33
C ALA A 101 12.76 -24.73 4.39
N ARG A 102 11.77 -24.96 3.51
CA ARG A 102 11.81 -25.99 2.47
C ARG A 102 12.37 -25.50 1.14
N PHE A 103 12.76 -24.22 1.04
CA PHE A 103 13.30 -23.66 -0.18
C PHE A 103 14.73 -24.18 -0.43
N ARG A 104 14.97 -24.74 -1.62
CA ARG A 104 16.25 -25.36 -2.01
C ARG A 104 17.02 -24.54 -3.05
N GLY A 105 16.57 -23.32 -3.35
CA GLY A 105 17.19 -22.44 -4.35
C GLY A 105 16.48 -22.42 -5.71
N ASN A 106 15.81 -23.51 -6.12
CA ASN A 106 15.21 -23.62 -7.46
C ASN A 106 13.80 -24.25 -7.49
N ASN A 107 13.20 -24.56 -6.35
CA ASN A 107 11.94 -25.31 -6.26
C ASN A 107 10.68 -24.43 -6.17
N TYR A 108 10.69 -23.23 -6.75
CA TYR A 108 9.58 -22.27 -6.69
C TYR A 108 8.24 -22.84 -7.18
N ARG A 109 8.26 -23.56 -8.32
CA ARG A 109 7.07 -24.19 -8.90
C ARG A 109 6.50 -25.31 -8.02
N GLU A 110 7.38 -26.04 -7.36
CA GLU A 110 6.99 -27.09 -6.43
C GLU A 110 6.31 -26.49 -5.19
N LEU A 111 6.94 -25.46 -4.59
CA LEU A 111 6.39 -24.73 -3.46
C LEU A 111 5.06 -24.05 -3.81
N ALA A 112 4.96 -23.46 -4.99
CA ALA A 112 3.72 -22.85 -5.49
C ALA A 112 2.58 -23.86 -5.53
N ARG A 113 2.85 -25.05 -6.07
CA ARG A 113 1.87 -26.14 -6.13
C ARG A 113 1.52 -26.68 -4.75
N GLN A 114 2.49 -26.83 -3.85
CA GLN A 114 2.29 -27.36 -2.49
C GLN A 114 1.49 -26.40 -1.60
N GLU A 115 1.75 -25.09 -1.72
CA GLU A 115 1.12 -24.06 -0.88
C GLU A 115 -0.13 -23.42 -1.51
N GLY A 116 -0.51 -23.84 -2.73
CA GLY A 116 -1.63 -23.24 -3.47
C GLY A 116 -1.39 -21.75 -3.81
N LEU A 117 -0.14 -21.39 -4.07
CA LEU A 117 0.28 -20.02 -4.37
C LEU A 117 0.69 -19.89 -5.84
N THR A 118 0.66 -18.66 -6.37
CA THR A 118 1.33 -18.40 -7.66
C THR A 118 2.84 -18.46 -7.45
N GLU A 119 3.58 -18.88 -8.47
CA GLU A 119 5.05 -18.86 -8.42
C GLU A 119 5.60 -17.47 -8.07
N MET A 120 4.92 -16.42 -8.54
CA MET A 120 5.27 -15.04 -8.22
C MET A 120 5.13 -14.73 -6.73
N ARG A 121 4.04 -15.19 -6.10
CA ARG A 121 3.84 -14.98 -4.67
C ARG A 121 4.89 -15.74 -3.84
N VAL A 122 5.24 -16.95 -4.25
CA VAL A 122 6.32 -17.72 -3.61
C VAL A 122 7.66 -17.00 -3.71
N ARG A 123 8.00 -16.45 -4.88
CA ARG A 123 9.24 -15.66 -5.06
C ARG A 123 9.30 -14.46 -4.11
N GLN A 124 8.23 -13.65 -4.05
CA GLN A 124 8.15 -12.50 -3.14
C GLN A 124 8.38 -12.87 -1.67
N ILE A 125 7.80 -14.00 -1.25
CA ILE A 125 7.92 -14.51 0.10
C ILE A 125 9.36 -14.98 0.39
N VAL A 126 9.97 -15.74 -0.53
CA VAL A 126 11.36 -16.19 -0.40
C VAL A 126 12.32 -15.00 -0.35
N ASP A 127 12.13 -13.98 -1.20
CA ASP A 127 12.98 -12.80 -1.25
C ASP A 127 12.89 -11.98 0.05
N ALA A 128 11.68 -11.81 0.60
CA ALA A 128 11.50 -11.15 1.89
C ALA A 128 12.20 -11.92 3.03
N TRP A 129 12.15 -13.25 3.01
CA TRP A 129 12.83 -14.10 3.98
C TRP A 129 14.35 -14.04 3.90
N GLN A 130 14.91 -14.12 2.69
CA GLN A 130 16.35 -14.01 2.51
C GLN A 130 16.85 -12.66 3.00
N ARG A 131 16.15 -11.55 2.71
CA ARG A 131 16.50 -10.22 3.22
C ARG A 131 16.51 -10.15 4.74
N GLU A 132 15.50 -10.70 5.43
CA GLU A 132 15.47 -10.77 6.89
C GLU A 132 16.68 -11.56 7.44
N GLN A 133 17.02 -12.69 6.81
CA GLN A 133 18.17 -13.51 7.21
C GLN A 133 19.51 -12.78 6.99
N TYR A 134 19.67 -12.06 5.88
CA TYR A 134 20.88 -11.28 5.62
C TYR A 134 21.03 -10.11 6.61
N GLN A 135 19.96 -9.38 6.91
CA GLN A 135 19.99 -8.27 7.87
C GLN A 135 20.34 -8.75 9.29
N ALA A 136 19.74 -9.86 9.74
CA ALA A 136 20.05 -10.45 11.05
C ALA A 136 21.51 -10.92 11.18
N ARG A 137 22.16 -11.28 10.05
CA ARG A 137 23.58 -11.67 10.02
C ARG A 137 24.53 -10.47 9.92
N GLN A 138 24.11 -9.36 9.31
CA GLN A 138 24.92 -8.14 9.24
C GLN A 138 24.94 -7.37 10.57
N SER A 139 23.89 -7.48 11.39
CA SER A 139 23.87 -6.91 12.75
C SER A 139 24.84 -7.60 13.73
N SER A 140 25.57 -8.64 13.31
CA SER A 140 26.58 -9.33 14.11
C SER A 140 27.99 -9.25 13.50
N LEU A 141 28.37 -8.11 12.89
CA LEU A 141 29.75 -7.86 12.47
C LEU A 141 30.57 -7.40 13.69
N PRO A 142 31.50 -8.22 14.23
CA PRO A 142 32.44 -7.75 15.24
C PRO A 142 33.48 -6.84 14.56
N GLY A 143 33.66 -5.61 15.04
CA GLY A 143 34.73 -4.70 14.58
C GLY A 143 34.30 -3.42 13.87
N LEU A 144 33.06 -2.95 14.01
CA LEU A 144 32.65 -1.57 13.66
C LEU A 144 32.18 -0.79 14.91
N ASP A 145 32.81 -1.04 16.05
CA ASP A 145 32.79 -0.07 17.13
C ASP A 145 33.80 1.02 16.75
N ALA A 146 33.29 2.20 16.43
CA ALA A 146 34.12 3.38 16.19
C ALA A 146 34.75 3.80 17.52
N ASP A 147 36.06 3.64 17.65
CA ASP A 147 36.88 4.45 18.56
C ASP A 147 36.92 5.91 18.07
#